data_AF-A0A0T5ZY84-F1
#
_entry.id   AF-A0A0T5ZY84-F1
#
_cell.length_a   1.000
_cell.length_b   1.000
_cell.length_c   1.000
_cell.angle_alpha   90.00
_cell.angle_beta   90.00
_cell.angle_gamma   90.00
#
_symmetry.space_group_name_H-M   'P 1'
#
loop_
_entity.id
_entity.type
_entity.pdbx_description
1 polymer ?
#
loop_
_entity_poly.entity_id
_entity_poly.type
_entity_poly.pdbx_seq_one_letter_code
_entity_poly.pdbx_strand_id
1 'polypeptide(L)'
;MALVFDKALKVITVEKPQRELTIQDLHDDIRLFEEKNHNLEVAQIVNASGKQDLGGGILVGITLELINDWRLAFEARTDQEVEDEGFPPVAEGGTVLCFVRGGNLVATNIYNNNPVFATQNTQVTIAQSSSATIATPASDYAALYLIESLRGRHASIGSVWYWSPAGGSDSNNGTTPSTAVQTFAQVKTLINLDGGAGRSDVVFALATDSDGITTTGEKITIDIASLKVRGPGYNFQFDPGSTGDAITISADNVEFSGFYVTTETGGTDNGIVVTGDNALIKDVWVSGATSNGISVSSSARTTIDTCAIEDCAGNGISIGETTSIAKVRQCIISGNAGDGADLADGFTDIVDNIFENNLIFNNTGWGIDVGSGVVRTGIRLHHTIAKNTAGTIDKTDSVDTFEDTSGTITGGDITAIAEATADTVWDELISAHTGTGSAGKTLKDTKVKATLASLK
;
A
#
# COMPACT_ATOMS: atom_id res chain seq x y z
N MET A 1 -44.01 24.80 -36.39
CA MET A 1 -43.95 24.77 -34.92
C MET A 1 -43.88 26.21 -34.44
N ALA A 2 -44.49 26.56 -33.32
CA ALA A 2 -44.45 27.94 -32.84
C ALA A 2 -43.74 27.99 -31.47
N LEU A 3 -42.46 28.36 -31.50
CA LEU A 3 -41.65 28.64 -30.32
C LEU A 3 -41.45 30.14 -30.17
N VAL A 4 -41.67 30.65 -28.96
CA VAL A 4 -41.38 32.04 -28.60
C VAL A 4 -40.18 32.09 -27.67
N PHE A 5 -39.22 32.94 -28.02
CA PHE A 5 -37.97 33.09 -27.29
C PHE A 5 -37.98 34.40 -26.50
N ASP A 6 -38.01 34.29 -25.17
CA ASP A 6 -37.84 35.45 -24.28
C ASP A 6 -36.37 35.58 -23.89
N LYS A 7 -35.69 36.58 -24.46
CA LYS A 7 -34.26 36.85 -24.19
C LYS A 7 -33.99 37.31 -22.75
N ALA A 8 -34.95 37.99 -22.13
CA ALA A 8 -34.78 38.56 -20.81
C ALA A 8 -34.93 37.49 -19.73
N LEU A 9 -35.95 36.64 -19.87
CA LEU A 9 -36.19 35.51 -18.96
C LEU A 9 -35.39 34.26 -19.31
N LYS A 10 -34.83 34.20 -20.53
CA LYS A 10 -34.15 33.03 -21.10
C LYS A 10 -35.06 31.81 -21.11
N VAL A 11 -36.28 32.00 -21.58
CA VAL A 11 -37.30 30.94 -21.67
C VAL A 11 -37.72 30.74 -23.12
N ILE A 12 -37.75 29.48 -23.55
CA ILE A 12 -38.29 29.03 -24.83
C ILE A 12 -39.68 28.49 -24.55
N THR A 13 -40.72 29.16 -25.05
CA THR A 13 -42.11 28.77 -24.82
C THR A 13 -42.68 28.06 -26.05
N VAL A 14 -43.16 26.84 -25.85
CA VAL A 14 -43.98 26.12 -26.83
C VAL A 14 -45.40 26.66 -26.77
N GLU A 15 -45.84 27.34 -27.83
CA GLU A 15 -47.16 27.95 -27.88
C GLU A 15 -48.28 26.90 -28.01
N LYS A 16 -49.46 27.25 -27.50
CA LYS A 16 -50.68 26.47 -27.74
C LYS A 16 -51.04 26.48 -29.25
N PRO A 17 -51.67 25.42 -29.78
CA PRO A 17 -52.23 24.26 -29.08
C PRO A 17 -51.22 23.16 -28.74
N GLN A 18 -49.98 23.23 -29.23
CA GLN A 18 -49.00 22.14 -29.25
C GLN A 18 -48.69 21.57 -27.85
N ARG A 19 -48.76 20.23 -27.72
CA ARG A 19 -48.48 19.50 -26.46
C ARG A 19 -47.28 18.57 -26.56
N GLU A 20 -46.69 18.44 -27.74
CA GLU A 20 -45.53 17.59 -27.98
C GLU A 20 -44.46 18.39 -28.71
N LEU A 21 -43.22 18.27 -28.27
CA LEU A 21 -42.04 18.88 -28.86
C LEU A 21 -40.99 17.80 -29.09
N THR A 22 -40.45 17.69 -30.30
CA THR A 22 -39.29 16.82 -30.52
C THR A 22 -37.99 17.59 -30.27
N ILE A 23 -36.96 16.89 -29.78
CA ILE A 23 -35.62 17.47 -29.58
C ILE A 23 -35.02 17.99 -30.88
N GLN A 24 -35.33 17.34 -32.01
CA GLN A 24 -34.88 17.79 -33.33
C GLN A 24 -35.54 19.12 -33.69
N ASP A 25 -36.85 19.25 -33.52
CA ASP A 25 -37.54 20.51 -33.83
C ASP A 25 -37.07 21.64 -32.90
N LEU A 26 -36.88 21.34 -31.61
CA LEU A 26 -36.32 22.31 -30.66
C LEU A 26 -34.92 22.77 -31.06
N HIS A 27 -34.05 21.84 -31.46
CA HIS A 27 -32.72 22.16 -31.95
C HIS A 27 -32.78 23.09 -33.16
N ASP A 28 -33.57 22.72 -34.17
CA ASP A 28 -33.60 23.44 -35.45
C ASP A 28 -34.20 24.84 -35.28
N ASP A 29 -35.24 25.00 -34.47
CA ASP A 29 -35.81 26.31 -34.15
C ASP A 29 -34.87 27.18 -33.32
N ILE A 30 -34.07 26.61 -32.41
CA ILE A 30 -33.03 27.36 -31.69
C ILE A 30 -31.96 27.87 -32.66
N ARG A 31 -31.49 27.03 -33.60
CA ARG A 31 -30.50 27.46 -34.60
C ARG A 31 -31.06 28.54 -35.51
N LEU A 32 -32.31 28.40 -35.94
CA LEU A 32 -33.02 29.41 -36.72
C LEU A 32 -33.21 30.73 -35.93
N PHE A 33 -33.35 30.66 -34.61
CA PHE A 33 -33.39 31.84 -33.76
C PHE A 33 -32.01 32.51 -33.65
N GLU A 34 -30.95 31.73 -33.40
CA GLU A 34 -29.57 32.22 -33.23
C GLU A 34 -29.01 32.86 -34.52
N GLU A 35 -29.40 32.39 -35.71
CA GLU A 35 -28.88 32.92 -36.99
C GLU A 35 -29.42 34.30 -37.40
N LYS A 36 -30.51 34.77 -36.77
CA LYS A 36 -31.14 36.06 -37.15
C LYS A 36 -30.27 37.23 -36.68
N ASN A 37 -30.02 38.20 -37.57
CA ASN A 37 -29.15 39.37 -37.29
C ASN A 37 -29.44 40.13 -35.99
N HIS A 38 -30.70 40.18 -35.54
CA HIS A 38 -31.10 40.87 -34.31
C HIS A 38 -31.04 39.99 -33.06
N ASN A 39 -30.47 38.78 -33.16
CA ASN A 39 -30.27 37.82 -32.08
C ASN A 39 -28.79 37.43 -31.93
N LEU A 40 -27.89 38.00 -32.72
CA LEU A 40 -26.44 37.71 -32.66
C LEU A 40 -25.80 38.13 -31.33
N GLU A 41 -26.47 38.99 -30.56
CA GLU A 41 -26.07 39.37 -29.20
C GLU A 41 -26.41 38.32 -28.15
N VAL A 42 -27.29 37.36 -28.47
CA VAL A 42 -27.66 36.28 -27.55
C VAL A 42 -26.56 35.23 -27.57
N ALA A 43 -25.97 34.98 -26.40
CA ALA A 43 -25.03 33.87 -26.25
C ALA A 43 -25.71 32.55 -26.60
N GLN A 44 -24.93 31.60 -27.13
CA GLN A 44 -25.41 30.29 -27.54
C GLN A 44 -26.38 29.68 -26.52
N ILE A 45 -27.53 29.22 -27.00
CA ILE A 45 -28.64 28.71 -26.18
C ILE A 45 -28.43 27.24 -25.86
N VAL A 46 -27.80 26.49 -26.77
CA VAL A 46 -27.80 25.03 -26.71
C VAL A 46 -26.51 24.37 -27.21
N ASN A 47 -26.05 23.35 -26.50
CA ASN A 47 -25.13 22.34 -27.01
C ASN A 47 -25.91 21.10 -27.46
N ALA A 48 -25.56 20.53 -28.61
CA ALA A 48 -26.18 19.31 -29.09
C ALA A 48 -25.13 18.28 -29.48
N SER A 49 -25.37 17.02 -29.11
CA SER A 49 -24.53 15.87 -29.47
C SER A 49 -25.42 14.68 -29.83
N GLY A 50 -24.88 13.72 -30.58
CA GLY A 50 -25.62 12.53 -31.02
C GLY A 50 -25.76 12.45 -32.54
N LYS A 51 -26.78 11.70 -33.00
CA LYS A 51 -27.15 11.51 -34.41
C LYS A 51 -26.06 10.87 -35.29
N GLN A 52 -25.07 10.21 -34.69
CA GLN A 52 -24.10 9.40 -35.41
C GLN A 52 -24.81 8.21 -36.07
N ASP A 53 -24.46 7.93 -37.32
CA ASP A 53 -24.97 6.77 -38.05
C ASP A 53 -24.31 5.49 -37.54
N LEU A 54 -25.13 4.55 -37.09
CA LEU A 54 -24.70 3.22 -36.64
C LEU A 54 -24.79 2.16 -37.75
N GLY A 55 -25.20 2.56 -38.95
CA GLY A 55 -25.47 1.67 -40.08
C GLY A 55 -26.89 1.11 -40.06
N GLY A 56 -27.37 0.68 -41.24
CA GLY A 56 -28.71 0.07 -41.37
C GLY A 56 -29.88 1.02 -41.12
N GLY A 57 -29.65 2.34 -41.20
CA GLY A 57 -30.67 3.37 -40.95
C GLY A 57 -30.92 3.66 -39.46
N ILE A 58 -30.04 3.18 -38.57
CA ILE A 58 -30.12 3.41 -37.12
C ILE A 58 -29.20 4.58 -36.76
N LEU A 59 -29.72 5.57 -36.04
CA LEU A 59 -28.96 6.74 -35.57
C LEU A 59 -28.91 6.75 -34.03
N VAL A 60 -27.83 7.29 -33.45
CA VAL A 60 -27.76 7.58 -32.00
C VAL A 60 -28.77 8.68 -31.63
N GLY A 61 -29.44 8.54 -30.49
CA GLY A 61 -30.36 9.57 -29.97
C GLY A 61 -29.65 10.92 -29.73
N ILE A 62 -30.39 12.02 -29.91
CA ILE A 62 -29.83 13.37 -29.73
C ILE A 62 -29.87 13.71 -28.24
N THR A 63 -28.77 14.21 -27.69
CA THR A 63 -28.75 14.86 -26.38
C THR A 63 -28.58 16.36 -26.57
N LEU A 64 -29.56 17.11 -26.06
CA LEU A 64 -29.65 18.55 -26.17
C LEU A 64 -29.51 19.16 -24.76
N GLU A 65 -28.47 19.96 -24.58
CA GLU A 65 -28.14 20.64 -23.33
C GLU A 65 -28.45 22.13 -23.47
N LEU A 66 -29.46 22.61 -22.74
CA LEU A 66 -29.73 24.04 -22.60
C LEU A 66 -28.66 24.68 -21.70
N ILE A 67 -27.98 25.70 -22.21
CA ILE A 67 -26.88 26.38 -21.50
C ILE A 67 -27.22 27.84 -21.23
N ASN A 68 -26.33 28.55 -20.54
CA ASN A 68 -26.47 29.98 -20.26
C ASN A 68 -27.80 30.35 -19.59
N ASP A 69 -28.32 29.48 -18.72
CA ASP A 69 -29.58 29.62 -17.98
C ASP A 69 -30.88 29.51 -18.77
N TRP A 70 -30.82 29.09 -20.04
CA TRP A 70 -32.01 28.84 -20.83
C TRP A 70 -32.83 27.66 -20.32
N ARG A 71 -34.16 27.77 -20.38
CA ARG A 71 -35.12 26.72 -20.01
C ARG A 71 -36.28 26.63 -21.00
N LEU A 72 -36.89 25.45 -21.09
CA LEU A 72 -38.07 25.17 -21.90
C LEU A 72 -39.36 25.30 -21.07
N ALA A 73 -40.36 25.99 -21.60
CA ALA A 73 -41.71 26.09 -21.05
C ALA A 73 -42.75 25.63 -22.09
N PHE A 74 -43.88 25.13 -21.62
CA PHE A 74 -45.11 25.08 -22.44
C PHE A 74 -46.00 26.25 -22.02
N GLU A 75 -46.66 26.91 -22.97
CA GLU A 75 -47.58 28.00 -22.66
C GLU A 75 -48.65 27.53 -21.65
N ALA A 76 -48.97 28.40 -20.68
CA ALA A 76 -49.95 28.13 -19.63
C ALA A 76 -51.31 27.73 -20.24
N ARG A 77 -51.98 26.79 -19.59
CA ARG A 77 -53.27 26.26 -20.08
C ARG A 77 -54.40 26.71 -19.18
N THR A 78 -55.51 27.17 -19.76
CA THR A 78 -56.70 27.47 -18.99
C THR A 78 -57.70 26.31 -19.03
N ASP A 79 -58.55 26.22 -18.01
CA ASP A 79 -59.56 25.18 -17.83
C ASP A 79 -60.57 25.10 -18.99
N GLN A 80 -60.64 26.14 -19.83
CA GLN A 80 -61.66 26.33 -20.86
C GLN A 80 -61.14 26.10 -22.29
N GLU A 81 -59.83 25.93 -22.50
CA GLU A 81 -59.19 25.89 -23.84
C GLU A 81 -58.94 24.47 -24.37
N VAL A 82 -59.53 23.45 -23.77
CA VAL A 82 -59.24 22.04 -24.12
C VAL A 82 -60.26 21.42 -25.07
N GLU A 83 -61.37 22.08 -25.37
CA GLU A 83 -62.40 21.52 -26.25
C GLU A 83 -62.07 21.59 -27.76
N ASP A 84 -61.16 22.48 -28.20
CA ASP A 84 -61.03 22.80 -29.63
C ASP A 84 -60.23 21.78 -30.48
N GLU A 85 -59.56 20.78 -29.92
CA GLU A 85 -58.77 19.82 -30.72
C GLU A 85 -58.92 18.34 -30.32
N GLY A 86 -60.12 17.93 -29.89
CA GLY A 86 -60.43 16.50 -29.71
C GLY A 86 -59.77 15.83 -28.51
N PHE A 87 -59.32 16.62 -27.52
CA PHE A 87 -58.83 16.12 -26.24
C PHE A 87 -59.86 16.37 -25.13
N PRO A 88 -59.98 15.47 -24.14
CA PRO A 88 -60.95 15.64 -23.07
C PRO A 88 -60.64 16.90 -22.24
N PRO A 89 -61.66 17.69 -21.85
CA PRO A 89 -61.46 18.85 -21.00
C PRO A 89 -60.75 18.46 -19.72
N VAL A 90 -59.82 19.30 -19.30
CA VAL A 90 -59.13 19.12 -18.02
C VAL A 90 -60.14 19.48 -16.94
N ALA A 91 -60.37 18.59 -15.98
CA ALA A 91 -61.23 18.90 -14.84
C ALA A 91 -60.72 20.18 -14.14
N GLU A 92 -61.61 20.97 -13.56
CA GLU A 92 -61.28 22.19 -12.81
C GLU A 92 -60.10 21.95 -11.85
N GLY A 93 -58.99 22.67 -12.06
CA GLY A 93 -57.74 22.49 -11.30
C GLY A 93 -56.80 21.37 -11.77
N GLY A 94 -57.04 20.75 -12.92
CA GLY A 94 -56.16 19.72 -13.49
C GLY A 94 -54.99 20.28 -14.33
N THR A 95 -54.04 19.41 -14.66
CA THR A 95 -52.86 19.76 -15.47
C THR A 95 -52.91 19.09 -16.84
N VAL A 96 -52.40 19.79 -17.86
CA VAL A 96 -52.22 19.23 -19.21
C VAL A 96 -50.84 18.60 -19.32
N LEU A 97 -50.81 17.31 -19.62
CA LEU A 97 -49.56 16.60 -19.87
C LEU A 97 -48.96 17.02 -21.23
N CYS A 98 -47.74 17.52 -21.19
CA CYS A 98 -46.95 17.93 -22.35
C CYS A 98 -45.70 17.05 -22.46
N PHE A 99 -45.29 16.70 -23.67
CA PHE A 99 -44.22 15.76 -23.92
C PHE A 99 -43.04 16.40 -24.64
N VAL A 100 -41.84 16.09 -24.18
CA VAL A 100 -40.60 16.30 -24.94
C VAL A 100 -40.06 14.94 -25.35
N ARG A 101 -39.87 14.70 -26.64
CA ARG A 101 -39.52 13.38 -27.20
C ARG A 101 -38.38 13.44 -28.23
N GLY A 102 -37.89 12.27 -28.65
CA GLY A 102 -36.90 12.17 -29.74
C GLY A 102 -35.45 12.40 -29.32
N GLY A 103 -35.17 12.41 -28.01
CA GLY A 103 -33.82 12.58 -27.48
C GLY A 103 -33.81 12.78 -25.96
N ASN A 104 -32.68 13.28 -25.45
CA ASN A 104 -32.49 13.68 -24.07
C ASN A 104 -32.45 15.20 -23.98
N LEU A 105 -33.21 15.76 -23.05
CA LEU A 105 -33.13 17.18 -22.68
C LEU A 105 -32.49 17.30 -21.31
N VAL A 106 -31.40 18.05 -21.23
CA VAL A 106 -30.68 18.41 -20.00
C VAL A 106 -30.38 19.90 -20.01
N ALA A 107 -29.92 20.44 -18.88
CA ALA A 107 -29.49 21.83 -18.81
C ALA A 107 -28.27 22.01 -17.90
N THR A 108 -27.45 23.01 -18.19
CA THR A 108 -26.44 23.54 -17.29
C THR A 108 -26.84 24.97 -16.94
N ASN A 109 -27.41 25.15 -15.75
CA ASN A 109 -27.98 26.42 -15.31
C ASN A 109 -27.98 26.58 -13.79
N ILE A 110 -28.23 27.80 -13.33
CA ILE A 110 -28.35 28.14 -11.91
C ILE A 110 -29.57 27.50 -11.20
N TYR A 111 -30.47 26.84 -11.92
CA TYR A 111 -31.70 26.24 -11.40
C TYR A 111 -31.54 24.76 -11.08
N ASN A 112 -30.38 24.37 -10.53
CA ASN A 112 -29.98 22.99 -10.29
C ASN A 112 -30.07 22.12 -11.55
N ASN A 113 -29.62 22.67 -12.68
CA ASN A 113 -29.61 21.96 -13.97
C ASN A 113 -31.01 21.49 -14.43
N ASN A 114 -32.08 22.15 -13.97
CA ASN A 114 -33.45 21.84 -14.38
C ASN A 114 -33.73 22.47 -15.76
N PRO A 115 -34.01 21.68 -16.82
CA PRO A 115 -34.28 22.21 -18.14
C PRO A 115 -35.71 22.77 -18.30
N VAL A 116 -36.62 22.52 -17.35
CA VAL A 116 -38.03 22.91 -17.45
C VAL A 116 -38.33 24.15 -16.62
N PHE A 117 -38.98 25.13 -17.24
CA PHE A 117 -39.63 26.26 -16.58
C PHE A 117 -41.12 25.91 -16.38
N ALA A 118 -41.56 25.86 -15.13
CA ALA A 118 -42.95 25.50 -14.80
C ALA A 118 -43.91 26.64 -15.15
N THR A 119 -45.02 26.30 -15.80
CA THR A 119 -46.13 27.23 -16.11
C THR A 119 -47.44 26.69 -15.56
N GLN A 120 -48.46 27.54 -15.47
CA GLN A 120 -49.73 27.16 -14.87
C GLN A 120 -50.44 26.06 -15.69
N ASN A 121 -50.96 25.05 -14.98
CA ASN A 121 -51.72 23.93 -15.51
C ASN A 121 -50.99 23.11 -16.60
N THR A 122 -49.66 23.10 -16.59
CA THR A 122 -48.85 22.21 -17.44
C THR A 122 -48.07 21.22 -16.60
N GLN A 123 -47.97 19.98 -17.08
CA GLN A 123 -47.05 18.98 -16.55
C GLN A 123 -46.17 18.50 -17.69
N VAL A 124 -44.86 18.75 -17.61
CA VAL A 124 -43.93 18.36 -18.67
C VAL A 124 -43.32 17.00 -18.34
N THR A 125 -43.43 16.06 -19.27
CA THR A 125 -42.76 14.76 -19.22
C THR A 125 -41.71 14.70 -20.32
N ILE A 126 -40.45 14.52 -19.93
CA ILE A 126 -39.34 14.32 -20.86
C ILE A 126 -39.20 12.81 -21.07
N ALA A 127 -39.57 12.33 -22.26
CA ALA A 127 -39.36 10.93 -22.64
C ALA A 127 -37.90 10.76 -23.08
N GLN A 128 -37.01 10.57 -22.10
CA GLN A 128 -35.58 10.40 -22.33
C GLN A 128 -35.29 9.15 -23.16
N SER A 129 -34.42 9.28 -24.15
CA SER A 129 -33.90 8.16 -24.91
C SER A 129 -32.84 7.45 -24.07
N SER A 130 -32.94 6.12 -23.92
CA SER A 130 -31.92 5.29 -23.30
C SER A 130 -30.66 5.23 -24.17
N SER A 131 -29.90 6.33 -24.21
CA SER A 131 -28.51 6.31 -24.68
C SER A 131 -27.68 5.63 -23.60
N ALA A 132 -26.70 4.80 -23.97
CA ALA A 132 -25.87 4.09 -23.01
C ALA A 132 -25.06 5.09 -22.16
N THR A 133 -25.53 5.40 -20.96
CA THR A 133 -24.79 6.18 -19.98
C THR A 133 -23.72 5.28 -19.38
N ILE A 134 -22.44 5.54 -19.70
CA ILE A 134 -21.33 4.92 -18.97
C ILE A 134 -21.27 5.62 -17.60
N ALA A 135 -21.87 4.98 -16.59
CA ALA A 135 -21.60 5.32 -15.20
C ALA A 135 -20.21 4.76 -14.87
N THR A 136 -19.19 5.60 -14.86
CA THR A 136 -17.89 5.24 -14.29
C THR A 136 -18.07 5.21 -12.78
N PRO A 137 -17.94 4.05 -12.11
CA PRO A 137 -17.99 4.02 -10.65
C PRO A 137 -16.88 4.92 -10.11
N ALA A 138 -17.15 5.63 -9.01
CA ALA A 138 -16.06 6.23 -8.25
C ALA A 138 -15.07 5.10 -7.89
N SER A 139 -13.78 5.38 -7.99
CA SER A 139 -12.72 4.45 -7.58
C SER A 139 -13.08 3.82 -6.24
N ASP A 140 -13.05 2.49 -6.15
CA ASP A 140 -13.46 1.68 -4.99
C ASP A 140 -12.51 1.88 -3.79
N TYR A 141 -12.43 3.10 -3.27
CA TYR A 141 -11.64 3.44 -2.09
C TYR A 141 -12.01 2.54 -0.91
N ALA A 142 -13.28 2.16 -0.77
CA ALA A 142 -13.73 1.25 0.28
C ALA A 142 -13.02 -0.12 0.23
N ALA A 143 -12.77 -0.67 -0.96
CA ALA A 143 -12.03 -1.91 -1.12
C ALA A 143 -10.55 -1.71 -0.76
N LEU A 144 -9.95 -0.59 -1.19
CA LEU A 144 -8.57 -0.25 -0.84
C LEU A 144 -8.40 -0.10 0.68
N TYR A 145 -9.30 0.62 1.36
CA TYR A 145 -9.31 0.75 2.82
C TYR A 145 -9.43 -0.60 3.52
N LEU A 146 -10.32 -1.48 3.03
CA LEU A 146 -10.47 -2.81 3.59
C LEU A 146 -9.18 -3.62 3.45
N ILE A 147 -8.61 -3.69 2.24
CA ILE A 147 -7.38 -4.44 1.96
C ILE A 147 -6.22 -3.93 2.81
N GLU A 148 -6.03 -2.62 2.89
CA GLU A 148 -4.90 -2.01 3.59
C GLU A 148 -5.08 -2.12 5.12
N SER A 149 -6.32 -2.11 5.64
CA SER A 149 -6.59 -2.38 7.05
C SER A 149 -6.17 -3.80 7.49
N LEU A 150 -6.15 -4.77 6.56
CA LEU A 150 -5.78 -6.15 6.85
C LEU A 150 -4.27 -6.39 6.86
N ARG A 151 -3.43 -5.45 6.38
CA ARG A 151 -1.97 -5.60 6.37
C ARG A 151 -1.32 -5.46 7.76
N GLY A 152 -2.02 -4.82 8.70
CA GLY A 152 -1.59 -4.65 10.10
C GLY A 152 -0.50 -3.59 10.34
N ARG A 153 0.49 -3.45 9.45
CA ARG A 153 1.53 -2.40 9.51
C ARG A 153 1.79 -1.78 8.15
N HIS A 154 2.33 -0.56 8.17
CA HIS A 154 2.67 0.22 6.98
C HIS A 154 1.54 0.28 5.93
N ALA A 155 0.29 0.26 6.41
CA ALA A 155 -0.90 0.43 5.59
C ALA A 155 -0.87 1.80 4.89
N SER A 156 -1.36 1.84 3.66
CA SER A 156 -1.22 2.99 2.79
C SER A 156 -2.50 3.21 1.99
N ILE A 157 -2.95 4.46 1.91
CA ILE A 157 -4.20 4.86 1.22
C ILE A 157 -3.95 5.97 0.20
N GLY A 158 -2.67 6.20 -0.14
CA GLY A 158 -2.26 7.19 -1.12
C GLY A 158 -2.50 6.73 -2.56
N SER A 159 -1.90 7.47 -3.49
CA SER A 159 -1.98 7.16 -4.92
C SER A 159 -1.23 5.86 -5.22
N VAL A 160 -1.71 5.12 -6.22
CA VAL A 160 -1.09 3.86 -6.67
C VAL A 160 -0.40 4.08 -8.00
N TRP A 161 0.87 3.70 -8.05
CA TRP A 161 1.74 3.82 -9.21
C TRP A 161 2.25 2.46 -9.66
N TYR A 162 2.47 2.29 -10.95
CA TYR A 162 2.93 1.05 -11.55
C TYR A 162 4.26 1.25 -12.26
N TRP A 163 5.22 0.38 -11.95
CA TRP A 163 6.58 0.40 -12.47
C TRP A 163 6.89 -0.92 -13.15
N SER A 164 7.38 -0.87 -14.39
CA SER A 164 7.73 -2.06 -15.17
C SER A 164 8.98 -1.80 -16.03
N PRO A 165 10.17 -2.24 -15.60
CA PRO A 165 11.41 -2.06 -16.35
C PRO A 165 11.39 -2.65 -17.77
N ALA A 166 10.78 -3.83 -17.93
CA ALA A 166 10.73 -4.55 -19.21
C ALA A 166 9.56 -4.12 -20.11
N GLY A 167 8.39 -3.82 -19.54
CA GLY A 167 7.15 -3.58 -20.29
C GLY A 167 6.60 -2.15 -20.22
N GLY A 168 7.22 -1.27 -19.43
CA GLY A 168 6.77 0.11 -19.22
C GLY A 168 7.32 1.10 -20.23
N SER A 169 6.84 2.35 -20.14
CA SER A 169 7.37 3.51 -20.87
C SER A 169 7.30 4.75 -19.99
N ASP A 170 8.37 5.54 -19.92
CA ASP A 170 8.39 6.77 -19.13
C ASP A 170 7.50 7.89 -19.67
N SER A 171 6.96 7.72 -20.89
CA SER A 171 5.89 8.57 -21.41
C SER A 171 4.52 8.29 -20.78
N ASN A 172 4.38 7.17 -20.05
CA ASN A 172 3.13 6.77 -19.44
C ASN A 172 2.86 7.55 -18.14
N ASN A 173 1.60 7.54 -17.72
CA ASN A 173 1.16 8.20 -16.49
C ASN A 173 1.30 7.34 -15.23
N GLY A 174 1.68 6.06 -15.32
CA GLY A 174 1.92 5.20 -14.17
C GLY A 174 0.69 4.81 -13.36
N THR A 175 -0.55 5.17 -13.75
CA THR A 175 -1.74 4.99 -12.88
C THR A 175 -2.46 3.66 -13.07
N THR A 176 -2.07 2.85 -14.06
CA THR A 176 -2.61 1.51 -14.30
C THR A 176 -1.49 0.53 -14.67
N PRO A 177 -1.68 -0.80 -14.53
CA PRO A 177 -0.67 -1.76 -14.96
C PRO A 177 -0.30 -1.63 -16.46
N SER A 178 -1.28 -1.35 -17.33
CA SER A 178 -1.05 -1.14 -18.76
C SER A 178 -0.37 0.18 -19.10
N THR A 179 -0.33 1.13 -18.17
CA THR A 179 0.33 2.42 -18.30
C THR A 179 1.49 2.55 -17.31
N ALA A 180 2.13 1.44 -16.94
CA ALA A 180 3.29 1.45 -16.06
C ALA A 180 4.44 2.26 -16.68
N VAL A 181 5.19 2.97 -15.85
CA VAL A 181 6.40 3.67 -16.27
C VAL A 181 7.59 2.72 -16.29
N GLN A 182 8.63 3.07 -17.05
CA GLN A 182 9.77 2.19 -17.26
C GLN A 182 10.78 2.29 -16.12
N THR A 183 11.11 3.51 -15.69
CA THR A 183 12.15 3.76 -14.68
C THR A 183 11.56 4.12 -13.33
N PHE A 184 12.28 3.77 -12.25
CA PHE A 184 11.88 4.19 -10.91
C PHE A 184 12.00 5.70 -10.74
N ALA A 185 12.96 6.34 -11.42
CA ALA A 185 13.11 7.78 -11.46
C ALA A 185 11.83 8.48 -11.97
N GLN A 186 11.20 7.94 -13.00
CA GLN A 186 9.95 8.50 -13.52
C GLN A 186 8.78 8.32 -12.54
N VAL A 187 8.71 7.21 -11.81
CA VAL A 187 7.71 7.02 -10.73
C VAL A 187 7.83 8.16 -9.71
N LYS A 188 9.05 8.46 -9.26
CA LYS A 188 9.31 9.54 -8.29
C LYS A 188 8.87 10.90 -8.83
N THR A 189 9.15 11.18 -10.11
CA THR A 189 8.70 12.42 -10.76
C THR A 189 7.19 12.55 -10.70
N LEU A 190 6.44 11.49 -11.01
CA LEU A 190 4.99 11.50 -11.00
C LEU A 190 4.40 11.67 -9.60
N ILE A 191 4.96 10.99 -8.59
CA ILE A 191 4.59 11.17 -7.17
C ILE A 191 4.78 12.63 -6.74
N ASN A 192 5.92 13.23 -7.10
CA ASN A 192 6.21 14.62 -6.75
C ASN A 192 5.28 15.61 -7.44
N LEU A 193 4.82 15.32 -8.65
CA LEU A 193 3.82 16.12 -9.36
C LEU A 193 2.42 15.98 -8.74
N ASP A 194 2.08 14.80 -8.22
CA ASP A 194 0.86 14.56 -7.42
C ASP A 194 1.05 15.00 -5.95
N GLY A 195 1.62 16.18 -5.70
CA GLY A 195 1.67 16.77 -4.35
C GLY A 195 2.72 16.21 -3.39
N GLY A 196 3.55 15.24 -3.81
CA GLY A 196 4.81 14.90 -3.15
C GLY A 196 4.75 14.05 -1.87
N ALA A 197 5.82 14.16 -1.07
CA ALA A 197 6.11 13.27 0.06
C ALA A 197 5.04 13.23 1.16
N GLY A 198 4.97 12.10 1.87
CA GLY A 198 4.11 11.94 3.05
C GLY A 198 2.67 11.48 2.76
N ARG A 199 2.26 11.35 1.48
CA ARG A 199 0.93 10.90 1.09
C ARG A 199 0.67 9.40 1.29
N SER A 200 1.70 8.65 1.70
CA SER A 200 1.66 7.20 1.82
C SER A 200 1.25 6.55 0.51
N ASP A 201 1.94 6.87 -0.58
CA ASP A 201 1.68 6.29 -1.91
C ASP A 201 2.24 4.85 -2.00
N VAL A 202 1.70 4.08 -2.96
CA VAL A 202 2.15 2.72 -3.26
C VAL A 202 2.72 2.65 -4.66
N VAL A 203 3.88 2.02 -4.83
CA VAL A 203 4.46 1.63 -6.10
C VAL A 203 4.39 0.11 -6.20
N PHE A 204 3.66 -0.40 -7.20
CA PHE A 204 3.70 -1.81 -7.58
C PHE A 204 4.69 -2.01 -8.70
N ALA A 205 5.74 -2.78 -8.42
CA ALA A 205 6.65 -3.27 -9.44
C ALA A 205 6.01 -4.46 -10.16
N LEU A 206 6.10 -4.47 -11.48
CA LEU A 206 5.47 -5.48 -12.34
C LEU A 206 6.55 -6.35 -12.98
N ALA A 207 6.47 -7.66 -12.73
CA ALA A 207 7.24 -8.65 -13.47
C ALA A 207 6.52 -8.99 -14.79
N THR A 208 6.90 -8.31 -15.88
CA THR A 208 6.24 -8.41 -17.20
C THR A 208 7.09 -9.05 -18.28
N ASP A 209 8.35 -9.36 -17.97
CA ASP A 209 9.25 -10.04 -18.90
C ASP A 209 8.67 -11.41 -19.30
N SER A 210 8.70 -11.72 -20.60
CA SER A 210 8.20 -12.96 -21.16
C SER A 210 8.95 -14.20 -20.67
N ASP A 211 10.20 -14.02 -20.23
CA ASP A 211 11.03 -15.11 -19.72
C ASP A 211 10.71 -15.48 -18.27
N GLY A 212 9.76 -14.76 -17.64
CA GLY A 212 9.23 -15.04 -16.31
C GLY A 212 9.96 -14.34 -15.17
N ILE A 213 11.17 -13.83 -15.42
CA ILE A 213 11.95 -13.01 -14.49
C ILE A 213 12.15 -11.64 -15.12
N THR A 214 11.69 -10.59 -14.45
CA THR A 214 11.98 -9.21 -14.83
C THR A 214 13.16 -8.70 -14.04
N THR A 215 14.24 -8.40 -14.74
CA THR A 215 15.45 -7.84 -14.14
C THR A 215 15.54 -6.35 -14.40
N THR A 216 15.88 -5.57 -13.38
CA THR A 216 16.26 -4.17 -13.53
C THR A 216 17.74 -3.98 -13.22
N GLY A 217 18.42 -3.24 -14.10
CA GLY A 217 19.79 -2.77 -13.87
C GLY A 217 19.84 -1.44 -13.10
N GLU A 218 18.69 -0.90 -12.70
CA GLU A 218 18.63 0.34 -11.93
C GLU A 218 19.07 0.10 -10.47
N LYS A 219 19.84 1.07 -9.95
CA LYS A 219 19.95 1.29 -8.51
C LYS A 219 18.90 2.31 -8.12
N ILE A 220 18.17 2.07 -7.03
CA ILE A 220 17.07 2.96 -6.63
C ILE A 220 17.33 3.62 -5.29
N THR A 221 16.94 4.89 -5.20
CA THR A 221 16.93 5.66 -3.95
C THR A 221 15.51 6.04 -3.59
N ILE A 222 15.05 5.55 -2.44
CA ILE A 222 13.75 5.85 -1.83
C ILE A 222 13.94 6.98 -0.82
N ASP A 223 13.74 8.20 -1.29
CA ASP A 223 13.88 9.47 -0.56
C ASP A 223 12.52 10.18 -0.34
N ILE A 224 11.42 9.50 -0.66
CA ILE A 224 10.06 10.00 -0.46
C ILE A 224 9.49 9.36 0.81
N ALA A 225 9.20 10.20 1.81
CA ALA A 225 8.64 9.73 3.08
C ALA A 225 7.30 9.03 2.91
N SER A 226 7.09 7.98 3.71
CA SER A 226 5.90 7.12 3.71
C SER A 226 5.66 6.27 2.46
N LEU A 227 6.59 6.23 1.50
CA LEU A 227 6.41 5.46 0.26
C LEU A 227 6.41 3.94 0.52
N LYS A 228 5.51 3.21 -0.14
CA LYS A 228 5.50 1.74 -0.13
C LYS A 228 5.89 1.23 -1.50
N VAL A 229 7.01 0.52 -1.60
CA VAL A 229 7.48 -0.12 -2.84
C VAL A 229 7.30 -1.61 -2.70
N ARG A 230 6.46 -2.20 -3.55
CA ARG A 230 5.99 -3.58 -3.42
C ARG A 230 6.23 -4.33 -4.74
N GLY A 231 6.98 -5.42 -4.66
CA GLY A 231 7.27 -6.30 -5.75
C GLY A 231 6.49 -7.61 -5.69
N PRO A 232 6.51 -8.39 -6.79
CA PRO A 232 5.82 -9.66 -6.91
C PRO A 232 6.60 -10.85 -6.30
N GLY A 233 7.73 -10.60 -5.62
CA GLY A 233 8.64 -11.61 -5.08
C GLY A 233 9.83 -11.88 -6.00
N TYR A 234 10.29 -13.15 -6.02
CA TYR A 234 11.49 -13.59 -6.75
C TYR A 234 11.51 -13.25 -8.25
N ASN A 235 10.33 -13.13 -8.87
CA ASN A 235 10.20 -12.86 -10.30
C ASN A 235 10.58 -11.41 -10.69
N PHE A 236 10.89 -10.55 -9.72
CA PHE A 236 11.43 -9.22 -9.96
C PHE A 236 12.78 -9.09 -9.26
N GLN A 237 13.83 -8.87 -10.06
CA GLN A 237 15.22 -8.92 -9.59
C GLN A 237 15.92 -7.58 -9.82
N PHE A 238 16.59 -7.09 -8.79
CA PHE A 238 17.60 -6.05 -8.92
C PHE A 238 18.94 -6.71 -9.18
N ASP A 239 19.50 -6.45 -10.36
CA ASP A 239 20.85 -6.87 -10.77
C ASP A 239 21.55 -5.66 -11.39
N PRO A 240 22.04 -4.72 -10.56
CA PRO A 240 22.64 -3.49 -11.06
C PRO A 240 23.91 -3.80 -11.85
N GLY A 241 23.99 -3.43 -13.13
CA GLY A 241 25.16 -3.70 -13.99
C GLY A 241 26.39 -2.82 -13.70
N SER A 242 26.48 -2.24 -12.50
CA SER A 242 27.56 -1.33 -12.07
C SER A 242 27.65 -1.25 -10.56
N THR A 243 28.85 -1.00 -10.04
CA THR A 243 29.10 -0.86 -8.59
C THR A 243 28.28 0.26 -7.94
N GLY A 244 27.98 0.11 -6.67
CA GLY A 244 27.15 0.94 -5.79
C GLY A 244 25.99 0.15 -5.20
N ASP A 245 25.50 0.56 -4.02
CA ASP A 245 24.39 -0.12 -3.34
C ASP A 245 23.15 -0.25 -4.24
N ALA A 246 22.51 -1.42 -4.24
CA ALA A 246 21.38 -1.67 -5.14
C ALA A 246 20.15 -0.84 -4.73
N ILE A 247 19.84 -0.83 -3.43
CA ILE A 247 18.70 -0.11 -2.87
C ILE A 247 19.17 0.81 -1.74
N THR A 248 18.82 2.08 -1.80
CA THR A 248 19.05 3.04 -0.70
C THR A 248 17.72 3.60 -0.19
N ILE A 249 17.43 3.40 1.09
CA ILE A 249 16.23 3.92 1.77
C ILE A 249 16.66 5.02 2.73
N SER A 250 16.48 6.27 2.31
CA SER A 250 16.90 7.44 3.10
C SER A 250 15.74 8.23 3.71
N ALA A 251 14.50 7.86 3.39
CA ALA A 251 13.32 8.52 3.91
C ALA A 251 12.59 7.68 4.96
N ASP A 252 11.86 8.38 5.83
CA ASP A 252 11.16 7.77 6.94
C ASP A 252 9.88 7.06 6.50
N ASN A 253 9.46 6.09 7.31
CA ASN A 253 8.19 5.36 7.18
C ASN A 253 8.05 4.61 5.84
N VAL A 254 9.14 4.17 5.24
CA VAL A 254 9.14 3.44 3.97
C VAL A 254 8.80 1.96 4.17
N GLU A 255 8.11 1.36 3.20
CA GLU A 255 8.05 -0.10 3.04
C GLU A 255 8.80 -0.49 1.75
N PHE A 256 9.66 -1.49 1.84
CA PHE A 256 10.27 -2.15 0.68
C PHE A 256 10.02 -3.66 0.81
N SER A 257 9.21 -4.23 -0.08
CA SER A 257 8.79 -5.63 0.07
C SER A 257 8.64 -6.41 -1.23
N GLY A 258 8.90 -7.71 -1.17
CA GLY A 258 8.63 -8.63 -2.28
C GLY A 258 9.62 -8.54 -3.45
N PHE A 259 10.92 -8.57 -3.18
CA PHE A 259 11.96 -8.43 -4.21
C PHE A 259 13.08 -9.45 -4.05
N TYR A 260 13.78 -9.73 -5.14
CA TYR A 260 15.11 -10.33 -5.11
C TYR A 260 16.16 -9.25 -5.42
N VAL A 261 17.25 -9.23 -4.67
CA VAL A 261 18.28 -8.19 -4.76
C VAL A 261 19.66 -8.85 -4.80
N THR A 262 20.45 -8.47 -5.79
CA THR A 262 21.90 -8.72 -5.84
C THR A 262 22.65 -7.42 -6.12
N THR A 263 23.98 -7.48 -6.15
CA THR A 263 24.85 -6.34 -6.47
C THR A 263 25.83 -6.71 -7.55
N GLU A 264 26.35 -5.72 -8.28
CA GLU A 264 27.41 -5.95 -9.28
C GLU A 264 28.64 -6.64 -8.67
N THR A 265 29.24 -7.54 -9.43
CA THR A 265 30.45 -8.25 -9.01
C THR A 265 31.67 -7.31 -8.94
N GLY A 266 32.57 -7.55 -7.98
CA GLY A 266 33.82 -6.78 -7.84
C GLY A 266 33.69 -5.42 -7.13
N GLY A 267 32.49 -5.06 -6.65
CA GLY A 267 32.26 -3.92 -5.77
C GLY A 267 32.46 -4.24 -4.28
N THR A 268 32.06 -3.29 -3.43
CA THR A 268 31.90 -3.46 -1.96
C THR A 268 30.54 -2.93 -1.57
N ASP A 269 29.52 -3.40 -2.27
CA ASP A 269 28.20 -2.79 -2.31
C ASP A 269 27.22 -3.58 -1.45
N ASN A 270 26.38 -2.88 -0.72
CA ASN A 270 25.32 -3.51 0.06
C ASN A 270 24.12 -3.80 -0.84
N GLY A 271 23.37 -4.86 -0.53
CA GLY A 271 22.09 -5.10 -1.19
C GLY A 271 21.09 -3.99 -0.88
N ILE A 272 20.89 -3.71 0.41
CA ILE A 272 19.97 -2.67 0.88
C ILE A 272 20.65 -1.83 1.96
N VAL A 273 20.60 -0.51 1.80
CA VAL A 273 21.04 0.45 2.83
C VAL A 273 19.82 1.20 3.36
N VAL A 274 19.70 1.29 4.69
CA VAL A 274 18.64 2.04 5.37
C VAL A 274 19.23 3.07 6.30
N THR A 275 18.85 4.33 6.07
CA THR A 275 19.14 5.47 6.94
C THR A 275 17.89 6.24 7.37
N GLY A 276 16.74 5.99 6.75
CA GLY A 276 15.45 6.53 7.19
C GLY A 276 14.88 5.83 8.42
N ASP A 277 14.09 6.54 9.23
CA ASP A 277 13.41 5.99 10.39
C ASP A 277 12.21 5.11 9.99
N ASN A 278 11.87 4.12 10.83
CA ASN A 278 10.66 3.31 10.71
C ASN A 278 10.51 2.64 9.33
N ALA A 279 11.62 2.20 8.74
CA ALA A 279 11.60 1.42 7.52
C ALA A 279 11.10 -0.01 7.79
N LEU A 280 10.33 -0.57 6.86
CA LEU A 280 9.92 -1.97 6.85
C LEU A 280 10.50 -2.65 5.62
N ILE A 281 11.43 -3.57 5.83
CA ILE A 281 11.96 -4.47 4.80
C ILE A 281 11.29 -5.82 5.01
N LYS A 282 10.55 -6.30 4.01
CA LYS A 282 9.71 -7.49 4.20
C LYS A 282 9.65 -8.39 2.98
N ASP A 283 9.73 -9.71 3.19
CA ASP A 283 9.56 -10.69 2.09
C ASP A 283 10.59 -10.43 0.97
N VAL A 284 11.81 -10.03 1.33
CA VAL A 284 12.91 -9.72 0.41
C VAL A 284 13.97 -10.81 0.48
N TRP A 285 14.50 -11.19 -0.68
CA TRP A 285 15.66 -12.06 -0.79
C TRP A 285 16.87 -11.25 -1.27
N VAL A 286 17.88 -11.10 -0.41
CA VAL A 286 19.17 -10.53 -0.79
C VAL A 286 20.17 -11.67 -0.95
N SER A 287 20.82 -11.76 -2.11
CA SER A 287 21.83 -12.81 -2.35
C SER A 287 23.04 -12.27 -3.12
N GLY A 288 24.23 -12.69 -2.71
CA GLY A 288 25.47 -12.36 -3.41
C GLY A 288 25.84 -10.88 -3.35
N ALA A 289 25.42 -10.16 -2.30
CA ALA A 289 25.87 -8.78 -2.10
C ALA A 289 27.40 -8.77 -1.91
N THR A 290 28.10 -7.84 -2.54
CA THR A 290 29.57 -7.74 -2.47
C THR A 290 30.09 -7.09 -1.17
N SER A 291 29.19 -6.56 -0.35
CA SER A 291 29.39 -6.19 1.05
C SER A 291 28.27 -6.83 1.89
N ASN A 292 27.58 -6.07 2.74
CA ASN A 292 26.52 -6.58 3.59
C ASN A 292 25.22 -6.82 2.79
N GLY A 293 24.43 -7.81 3.20
CA GLY A 293 23.11 -8.02 2.61
C GLY A 293 22.19 -6.82 2.88
N ILE A 294 21.97 -6.51 4.15
CA ILE A 294 21.21 -5.33 4.59
C ILE A 294 22.03 -4.56 5.61
N SER A 295 22.24 -3.26 5.36
CA SER A 295 22.91 -2.34 6.26
C SER A 295 21.92 -1.31 6.80
N VAL A 296 21.83 -1.19 8.12
CA VAL A 296 20.98 -0.20 8.80
C VAL A 296 21.86 0.69 9.65
N SER A 297 21.83 2.01 9.44
CA SER A 297 22.57 2.98 10.27
C SER A 297 21.77 4.26 10.42
N SER A 298 22.01 5.04 11.47
CA SER A 298 21.32 6.31 11.72
C SER A 298 19.78 6.22 11.66
N SER A 299 19.22 5.06 12.05
CA SER A 299 17.81 4.75 11.88
C SER A 299 17.18 4.25 13.18
N ALA A 300 15.97 4.70 13.48
CA ALA A 300 15.16 4.21 14.59
C ALA A 300 13.96 3.40 14.11
N ARG A 301 13.61 2.30 14.80
CA ARG A 301 12.40 1.49 14.59
C ARG A 301 12.35 0.73 13.25
N THR A 302 13.48 0.55 12.59
CA THR A 302 13.54 -0.27 11.36
C THR A 302 13.21 -1.72 11.65
N THR A 303 12.38 -2.35 10.81
CA THR A 303 12.01 -3.75 10.92
C THR A 303 12.43 -4.51 9.67
N ILE A 304 13.16 -5.61 9.87
CA ILE A 304 13.49 -6.59 8.85
C ILE A 304 12.68 -7.85 9.19
N ASP A 305 11.78 -8.24 8.29
CA ASP A 305 10.78 -9.28 8.53
C ASP A 305 10.70 -10.29 7.38
N THR A 306 10.77 -11.58 7.70
CA THR A 306 10.54 -12.66 6.71
C THR A 306 11.43 -12.52 5.47
N CYS A 307 12.70 -12.13 5.67
CA CYS A 307 13.68 -11.96 4.59
C CYS A 307 14.65 -13.15 4.52
N ALA A 308 15.20 -13.40 3.34
CA ALA A 308 16.32 -14.32 3.14
C ALA A 308 17.56 -13.50 2.77
N ILE A 309 18.65 -13.66 3.52
CA ILE A 309 19.91 -12.97 3.29
C ILE A 309 21.03 -13.99 3.21
N GLU A 310 21.55 -14.20 2.00
CA GLU A 310 22.38 -15.36 1.70
C GLU A 310 23.64 -15.01 0.91
N ASP A 311 24.72 -15.72 1.17
CA ASP A 311 25.95 -15.71 0.37
C ASP A 311 26.54 -14.30 0.12
N CYS A 312 26.38 -13.38 1.08
CA CYS A 312 26.96 -12.04 0.98
C CYS A 312 28.46 -12.08 1.37
N ALA A 313 29.27 -11.24 0.73
CA ALA A 313 30.71 -11.17 0.99
C ALA A 313 31.06 -10.47 2.31
N GLY A 314 30.14 -9.66 2.86
CA GLY A 314 30.19 -9.11 4.21
C GLY A 314 29.26 -9.86 5.17
N ASN A 315 28.63 -9.10 6.06
CA ASN A 315 27.65 -9.61 7.02
C ASN A 315 26.29 -9.82 6.34
N GLY A 316 25.46 -10.71 6.86
CA GLY A 316 24.07 -10.80 6.41
C GLY A 316 23.34 -9.48 6.70
N ILE A 317 23.26 -9.12 7.97
CA ILE A 317 22.68 -7.85 8.43
C ILE A 317 23.75 -7.08 9.23
N SER A 318 24.01 -5.83 8.88
CA SER A 318 24.83 -4.91 9.67
C SER A 318 23.94 -3.84 10.31
N ILE A 319 24.05 -3.69 11.62
CA ILE A 319 23.39 -2.65 12.41
C ILE A 319 24.49 -1.68 12.86
N GLY A 320 24.61 -0.57 12.15
CA GLY A 320 25.64 0.44 12.36
C GLY A 320 25.23 1.56 13.31
N GLU A 321 26.08 2.59 13.38
CA GLU A 321 25.99 3.72 14.30
C GLU A 321 24.60 4.34 14.44
N THR A 322 24.30 4.82 15.65
CA THR A 322 23.08 5.56 15.98
C THR A 322 21.78 4.80 15.65
N THR A 323 21.84 3.47 15.54
CA THR A 323 20.65 2.63 15.29
C THR A 323 19.94 2.25 16.57
N SER A 324 18.62 2.44 16.60
CA SER A 324 17.82 2.12 17.79
C SER A 324 16.51 1.41 17.49
N ILE A 325 16.11 0.50 18.38
CA ILE A 325 14.80 -0.20 18.29
C ILE A 325 14.65 -0.93 16.94
N ALA A 326 15.77 -1.32 16.31
CA ALA A 326 15.72 -2.14 15.12
C ALA A 326 15.22 -3.54 15.49
N LYS A 327 14.40 -4.13 14.61
CA LYS A 327 13.80 -5.44 14.85
C LYS A 327 14.07 -6.37 13.69
N VAL A 328 14.78 -7.47 13.94
CA VAL A 328 15.05 -8.52 12.96
C VAL A 328 14.29 -9.77 13.35
N ARG A 329 13.34 -10.19 12.51
CA ARG A 329 12.51 -11.36 12.82
C ARG A 329 12.18 -12.25 11.64
N GLN A 330 12.00 -13.54 11.92
CA GLN A 330 11.57 -14.55 10.95
C GLN A 330 12.43 -14.59 9.68
N CYS A 331 13.69 -14.17 9.79
CA CYS A 331 14.62 -14.14 8.68
C CYS A 331 15.44 -15.43 8.59
N ILE A 332 15.87 -15.75 7.37
CA ILE A 332 16.87 -16.77 7.07
C ILE A 332 18.16 -16.02 6.73
N ILE A 333 19.24 -16.29 7.47
CA ILE A 333 20.51 -15.58 7.32
C ILE A 333 21.62 -16.61 7.23
N SER A 334 22.19 -16.81 6.03
CA SER A 334 23.12 -17.92 5.83
C SER A 334 24.22 -17.72 4.80
N GLY A 335 25.31 -18.49 4.92
CA GLY A 335 26.38 -18.50 3.92
C GLY A 335 27.18 -17.20 3.79
N ASN A 336 26.99 -16.24 4.69
CA ASN A 336 27.69 -14.96 4.62
C ASN A 336 29.16 -15.12 5.04
N ALA A 337 30.06 -14.38 4.39
CA ALA A 337 31.48 -14.42 4.67
C ALA A 337 31.88 -13.62 5.93
N GLY A 338 30.99 -12.75 6.43
CA GLY A 338 31.03 -12.17 7.78
C GLY A 338 30.10 -12.90 8.74
N ASP A 339 29.54 -12.14 9.69
CA ASP A 339 28.54 -12.60 10.65
C ASP A 339 27.16 -12.75 10.00
N GLY A 340 26.27 -13.50 10.65
CA GLY A 340 24.86 -13.49 10.28
C GLY A 340 24.26 -12.10 10.52
N ALA A 341 24.36 -11.62 11.75
CA ALA A 341 24.05 -10.24 12.10
C ALA A 341 25.18 -9.63 12.91
N ASP A 342 25.59 -8.42 12.55
CA ASP A 342 26.70 -7.70 13.16
C ASP A 342 26.23 -6.35 13.71
N LEU A 343 26.62 -6.06 14.95
CA LEU A 343 26.47 -4.80 15.64
C LEU A 343 27.81 -4.29 16.21
N ALA A 344 28.91 -5.00 15.93
CA ALA A 344 30.18 -4.97 16.63
C ALA A 344 31.19 -3.95 16.10
N ASP A 345 30.78 -3.06 15.20
CA ASP A 345 31.64 -2.04 14.55
C ASP A 345 32.15 -0.92 15.49
N GLY A 346 32.18 -1.16 16.81
CA GLY A 346 32.76 -0.27 17.82
C GLY A 346 31.87 0.93 18.18
N PHE A 347 30.61 0.90 17.79
CA PHE A 347 29.64 1.97 18.06
C PHE A 347 29.07 1.87 19.48
N THR A 348 28.99 3.00 20.18
CA THR A 348 28.52 3.07 21.57
C THR A 348 27.07 3.54 21.71
N ASP A 349 26.39 3.78 20.61
CA ASP A 349 25.06 4.40 20.55
C ASP A 349 23.99 3.51 19.91
N ILE A 350 24.34 2.25 19.65
CA ILE A 350 23.42 1.20 19.23
C ILE A 350 22.62 0.72 20.46
N VAL A 351 21.29 0.84 20.41
CA VAL A 351 20.45 0.63 21.60
C VAL A 351 19.06 0.04 21.32
N ASP A 352 18.59 -0.81 22.23
CA ASP A 352 17.25 -1.40 22.28
C ASP A 352 16.86 -2.23 21.04
N ASN A 353 17.83 -2.83 20.35
CA ASN A 353 17.57 -3.67 19.17
C ASN A 353 17.07 -5.06 19.57
N ILE A 354 16.26 -5.70 18.72
CA ILE A 354 15.60 -6.98 19.02
C ILE A 354 15.80 -7.98 17.88
N PHE A 355 16.29 -9.16 18.22
CA PHE A 355 16.29 -10.33 17.33
C PHE A 355 15.29 -11.37 17.86
N GLU A 356 14.38 -11.86 17.02
CA GLU A 356 13.44 -12.93 17.40
C GLU A 356 13.10 -13.90 16.24
N ASN A 357 12.97 -15.19 16.54
CA ASN A 357 12.50 -16.22 15.58
C ASN A 357 13.32 -16.31 14.26
N ASN A 358 14.64 -16.14 14.27
CA ASN A 358 15.47 -16.21 13.05
C ASN A 358 16.14 -17.59 12.88
N LEU A 359 16.43 -17.97 11.63
CA LEU A 359 17.28 -19.10 11.27
C LEU A 359 18.62 -18.57 10.77
N ILE A 360 19.70 -18.76 11.53
CA ILE A 360 21.02 -18.18 11.25
C ILE A 360 22.08 -19.27 11.19
N PHE A 361 22.67 -19.55 10.03
CA PHE A 361 23.56 -20.70 9.90
C PHE A 361 24.61 -20.60 8.79
N ASN A 362 25.67 -21.39 8.89
CA ASN A 362 26.75 -21.47 7.90
C ASN A 362 27.42 -20.13 7.56
N ASN A 363 27.39 -19.15 8.47
CA ASN A 363 28.18 -17.92 8.30
C ASN A 363 29.63 -18.15 8.74
N THR A 364 30.57 -17.41 8.16
CA THR A 364 31.99 -17.54 8.53
C THR A 364 32.30 -16.84 9.85
N GLY A 365 31.56 -15.77 10.17
CA GLY A 365 31.59 -15.13 11.48
C GLY A 365 30.72 -15.86 12.51
N TRP A 366 30.21 -15.10 13.47
CA TRP A 366 29.21 -15.47 14.45
C TRP A 366 27.81 -15.52 13.82
N GLY A 367 26.87 -16.17 14.50
CA GLY A 367 25.46 -16.03 14.15
C GLY A 367 24.98 -14.59 14.40
N ILE A 368 25.21 -14.10 15.62
CA ILE A 368 24.97 -12.71 16.00
C ILE A 368 26.21 -12.20 16.72
N ASP A 369 26.91 -11.21 16.18
CA ASP A 369 27.97 -10.48 16.87
C ASP A 369 27.41 -9.15 17.40
N VAL A 370 27.29 -9.03 18.71
CA VAL A 370 26.87 -7.79 19.35
C VAL A 370 28.06 -6.86 19.59
N GLY A 371 29.25 -7.42 19.79
CA GLY A 371 30.48 -6.69 20.05
C GLY A 371 30.48 -5.69 21.20
N SER A 372 31.55 -4.90 21.22
CA SER A 372 31.82 -3.92 22.27
C SER A 372 31.09 -2.59 22.03
N GLY A 373 30.58 -1.99 23.10
CA GLY A 373 30.00 -0.64 23.06
C GLY A 373 28.49 -0.61 22.81
N VAL A 374 27.91 -1.67 22.22
CA VAL A 374 26.46 -1.78 22.07
C VAL A 374 25.79 -1.76 23.45
N VAL A 375 24.85 -0.83 23.61
CA VAL A 375 24.26 -0.52 24.91
C VAL A 375 23.28 -1.62 25.31
N ARG A 376 22.32 -1.95 24.45
CA ARG A 376 21.27 -2.92 24.77
C ARG A 376 20.79 -3.63 23.51
N THR A 377 20.86 -4.95 23.52
CA THR A 377 20.29 -5.81 22.48
C THR A 377 19.53 -6.96 23.13
N GLY A 378 18.29 -7.18 22.69
CA GLY A 378 17.45 -8.30 23.14
C GLY A 378 17.46 -9.42 22.11
N ILE A 379 18.10 -10.55 22.44
CA ILE A 379 18.06 -11.77 21.65
C ILE A 379 16.99 -12.69 22.27
N ARG A 380 15.79 -12.70 21.69
CA ARG A 380 14.61 -13.41 22.23
C ARG A 380 14.53 -14.87 21.76
N LEU A 381 13.53 -15.61 22.26
CA LEU A 381 13.34 -17.04 21.97
C LEU A 381 13.15 -17.40 20.48
N HIS A 382 13.31 -18.70 20.21
CA HIS A 382 13.11 -19.42 18.95
C HIS A 382 14.05 -19.06 17.79
N HIS A 383 15.26 -18.61 18.10
CA HIS A 383 16.33 -18.65 17.10
C HIS A 383 16.80 -20.08 16.88
N THR A 384 17.11 -20.42 15.64
CA THR A 384 17.94 -21.58 15.31
C THR A 384 19.27 -21.05 14.80
N ILE A 385 20.30 -21.08 15.64
CA ILE A 385 21.65 -20.62 15.29
C ILE A 385 22.59 -21.83 15.25
N ALA A 386 23.15 -22.14 14.08
CA ALA A 386 23.93 -23.37 13.93
C ALA A 386 25.05 -23.26 12.89
N LYS A 387 26.15 -23.98 13.09
CA LYS A 387 27.23 -24.14 12.10
C LYS A 387 27.86 -22.84 11.59
N ASN A 388 27.76 -21.76 12.35
CA ASN A 388 28.57 -20.57 12.10
C ASN A 388 29.99 -20.84 12.60
N THR A 389 31.01 -20.34 11.90
CA THR A 389 32.40 -20.76 12.15
C THR A 389 32.99 -20.13 13.41
N ALA A 390 32.69 -18.85 13.70
CA ALA A 390 33.18 -18.20 14.92
C ALA A 390 32.35 -18.59 16.17
N GLY A 391 31.04 -18.81 16.00
CA GLY A 391 30.16 -19.33 17.05
C GLY A 391 28.72 -18.86 16.93
N THR A 392 27.91 -19.03 17.98
CA THR A 392 26.47 -18.71 17.92
C THR A 392 26.19 -17.22 18.15
N ILE A 393 26.58 -16.70 19.32
CA ILE A 393 26.35 -15.32 19.74
C ILE A 393 27.63 -14.82 20.39
N ASP A 394 28.19 -13.71 19.91
CA ASP A 394 29.18 -12.93 20.65
C ASP A 394 28.49 -11.75 21.33
N LYS A 395 28.75 -11.60 22.62
CA LYS A 395 28.25 -10.51 23.46
C LYS A 395 29.35 -9.94 24.36
N THR A 396 30.59 -10.30 24.06
CA THR A 396 31.78 -9.78 24.73
C THR A 396 31.73 -8.26 24.73
N ASP A 397 31.90 -7.66 25.90
CA ASP A 397 31.96 -6.21 26.09
C ASP A 397 30.69 -5.41 25.69
N SER A 398 29.56 -6.10 25.48
CA SER A 398 28.25 -5.45 25.43
C SER A 398 27.77 -5.10 26.84
N VAL A 399 27.00 -4.02 26.98
CA VAL A 399 26.66 -3.47 28.30
C VAL A 399 25.43 -4.17 28.93
N ASP A 400 24.27 -4.09 28.27
CA ASP A 400 22.99 -4.62 28.74
C ASP A 400 22.36 -5.58 27.72
N THR A 401 23.17 -6.41 27.05
CA THR A 401 22.62 -7.43 26.13
C THR A 401 21.93 -8.55 26.90
N PHE A 402 20.64 -8.74 26.61
CA PHE A 402 19.84 -9.82 27.18
C PHE A 402 19.64 -10.92 26.15
N GLU A 403 20.11 -12.11 26.49
CA GLU A 403 19.81 -13.34 25.76
C GLU A 403 18.73 -14.10 26.53
N ASP A 404 17.56 -14.25 25.93
CA ASP A 404 16.47 -15.03 26.50
C ASP A 404 16.80 -16.52 26.35
N THR A 405 17.39 -17.09 27.39
CA THR A 405 17.70 -18.53 27.45
C THR A 405 16.56 -19.36 28.03
N SER A 406 15.38 -18.78 28.30
CA SER A 406 14.30 -19.37 29.13
C SER A 406 13.62 -20.64 28.59
N GLY A 407 14.19 -21.30 27.58
CA GLY A 407 13.79 -22.64 27.12
C GLY A 407 14.90 -23.71 27.19
N THR A 408 16.14 -23.35 27.48
CA THR A 408 17.28 -24.30 27.44
C THR A 408 17.73 -24.62 28.85
N ILE A 409 17.32 -25.78 29.38
CA ILE A 409 17.93 -26.34 30.59
C ILE A 409 19.39 -26.66 30.26
N THR A 410 20.33 -25.91 30.83
CA THR A 410 21.76 -26.18 30.65
C THR A 410 22.21 -27.32 31.55
N GLY A 411 23.35 -27.95 31.23
CA GLY A 411 23.97 -28.91 32.15
C GLY A 411 24.33 -28.29 33.51
N GLY A 412 24.59 -26.99 33.55
CA GLY A 412 24.76 -26.21 34.78
C GLY A 412 23.48 -26.11 35.59
N ASP A 413 22.32 -25.89 34.94
CA ASP A 413 21.02 -25.86 35.61
C ASP A 413 20.65 -27.24 36.17
N ILE A 414 20.94 -28.31 35.42
CA ILE A 414 20.77 -29.70 35.91
C ILE A 414 21.66 -29.95 37.12
N THR A 415 22.92 -29.49 37.08
CA THR A 415 23.88 -29.65 38.17
C THR A 415 23.45 -28.86 39.40
N ALA A 416 23.02 -27.60 39.23
CA ALA A 416 22.53 -26.76 40.31
C ALA A 416 21.25 -27.33 40.95
N ILE A 417 20.32 -27.85 40.14
CA ILE A 417 19.14 -28.56 40.65
C ILE A 417 19.55 -29.85 41.35
N ALA A 418 20.47 -30.63 40.79
CA ALA A 418 20.93 -31.89 41.39
C ALA A 418 21.63 -31.67 42.73
N GLU A 419 22.52 -30.67 42.83
CA GLU A 419 23.21 -30.32 44.07
C GLU A 419 22.24 -29.75 45.12
N ALA A 420 21.36 -28.83 44.71
CA ALA A 420 20.37 -28.25 45.63
C ALA A 420 19.32 -29.26 46.11
N THR A 421 18.89 -30.20 45.26
CA THR A 421 17.86 -31.20 45.63
C THR A 421 18.45 -32.42 46.33
N ALA A 422 19.63 -32.91 45.93
CA ALA A 422 20.23 -34.08 46.58
C ALA A 422 20.52 -33.79 48.05
N ASP A 423 21.19 -32.68 48.37
CA ASP A 423 21.51 -32.38 49.76
C ASP A 423 20.26 -32.06 50.58
N THR A 424 19.31 -31.30 50.02
CA THR A 424 18.09 -30.92 50.76
C THR A 424 17.15 -32.10 51.01
N VAL A 425 16.93 -32.99 50.02
CA VAL A 425 16.05 -34.14 50.16
C VAL A 425 16.65 -35.19 51.11
N TRP A 426 17.96 -35.45 51.01
CA TRP A 426 18.62 -36.38 51.92
C TRP A 426 18.71 -35.83 53.35
N ASP A 427 18.98 -34.53 53.51
CA ASP A 427 19.07 -33.92 54.83
C ASP A 427 17.69 -33.81 55.50
N GLU A 428 16.62 -33.53 54.76
CA GLU A 428 15.25 -33.54 55.28
C GLU A 428 14.86 -34.94 55.80
N LEU A 429 15.06 -35.98 54.98
CA LEU A 429 14.72 -37.37 55.33
C LEU A 429 15.54 -37.91 56.51
N ILE A 430 16.78 -37.46 56.69
CA ILE A 430 17.65 -37.88 57.79
C ILE A 430 17.41 -37.04 59.05
N SER A 431 17.05 -35.76 58.93
CA SER A 431 16.89 -34.83 60.06
C SER A 431 15.80 -35.27 61.05
N ALA A 432 14.73 -35.92 60.58
CA ALA A 432 13.63 -36.42 61.41
C ALA A 432 13.91 -37.80 62.03
N HIS A 433 14.95 -38.53 61.58
CA HIS A 433 15.27 -39.88 62.02
C HIS A 433 16.65 -39.96 62.68
N THR A 434 16.85 -39.22 63.77
CA THR A 434 18.12 -39.12 64.49
C THR A 434 18.22 -40.02 65.73
N GLY A 435 17.12 -40.68 66.12
CA GLY A 435 17.06 -41.58 67.27
C GLY A 435 17.93 -42.84 67.09
N THR A 436 18.48 -43.36 68.18
CA THR A 436 19.25 -44.61 68.21
C THR A 436 18.43 -45.78 67.67
N GLY A 437 18.98 -46.53 66.70
CA GLY A 437 18.29 -47.66 66.05
C GLY A 437 17.43 -47.28 64.83
N SER A 438 17.33 -45.99 64.50
CA SER A 438 16.65 -45.55 63.27
C SER A 438 17.53 -45.72 62.03
N ALA A 439 16.89 -45.83 60.86
CA ALA A 439 17.58 -45.88 59.57
C ALA A 439 18.40 -44.60 59.30
N GLY A 440 17.87 -43.41 59.64
CA GLY A 440 18.54 -42.13 59.44
C GLY A 440 19.86 -42.00 60.23
N LYS A 441 19.88 -42.43 61.50
CA LYS A 441 21.11 -42.47 62.31
C LYS A 441 22.16 -43.42 61.71
N THR A 442 21.73 -44.58 61.21
CA THR A 442 22.62 -45.59 60.62
C THR A 442 23.25 -45.09 59.33
N LEU A 443 22.49 -44.44 58.46
CA LEU A 443 22.98 -43.84 57.21
C LEU A 443 23.94 -42.68 57.49
N LYS A 444 23.63 -41.80 58.45
CA LYS A 444 24.52 -40.71 58.88
C LYS A 444 25.86 -41.23 59.40
N ASP A 445 25.84 -42.24 60.28
CA ASP A 445 27.07 -42.83 60.82
C ASP A 445 27.88 -43.54 59.73
N THR A 446 27.21 -44.14 58.75
CA THR A 446 27.86 -44.80 57.60
C THR A 446 28.52 -43.77 56.68
N LYS A 447 27.85 -42.65 56.37
CA LYS A 447 28.43 -41.52 55.61
C LYS A 447 29.68 -40.98 56.30
N VAL A 448 29.60 -40.69 57.61
CA VAL A 448 30.74 -40.19 58.41
C VAL A 448 31.90 -41.19 58.41
N LYS A 449 31.64 -42.49 58.60
CA LYS A 449 32.67 -43.52 58.54
C LYS A 449 33.31 -43.65 57.17
N ALA A 450 32.52 -43.57 56.09
CA ALA A 450 33.03 -43.62 54.72
C ALA A 450 33.91 -42.40 54.40
N THR A 451 33.49 -41.20 54.78
CA THR A 451 34.29 -39.96 54.62
C THR A 451 35.58 -39.99 55.44
N LEU A 452 35.53 -40.51 56.68
CA LEU A 452 36.73 -40.70 57.50
C LEU A 452 37.68 -41.76 56.92
N ALA A 453 37.14 -42.80 56.27
CA ALA A 453 37.92 -43.83 55.62
C ALA A 453 38.58 -43.36 54.32
N SER A 454 37.96 -42.42 53.58
CA SER A 454 38.52 -41.84 52.36
C SER A 454 39.59 -40.76 52.59
N LEU A 455 39.77 -40.33 53.85
CA LEU A 455 40.80 -39.38 54.27
C LEU A 455 42.10 -40.07 54.74
N LYS A 456 42.14 -41.41 54.71
CA LYS A 456 43.35 -42.22 54.86
C LYS A 456 43.75 -42.78 53.51
#